data_AF-A0A3G9ISP9-F1
#
_entry.id   AF-A0A3G9ISP9-F1
#
_cell.length_a   1.000
_cell.length_b   1.000
_cell.length_c   1.000
_cell.angle_alpha   90.00
_cell.angle_beta   90.00
_cell.angle_gamma   90.00
#
_symmetry.space_group_name_H-M   'P 1'
#
loop_
_entity.id
_entity.type
_entity.pdbx_description
1 polymer ?
#
loop_
_entity_poly.entity_id
_entity_poly.type
_entity_poly.pdbx_seq_one_letter_code
_entity_poly.pdbx_strand_id
1 'polypeptide(L)'
;MKIVYLIVALMIMLLGFIHICIAPRIHKSMTQESMWFVSGGLALISNAIINLVMINVKLESSSMKYLCQGNNVLTLIFSLILVRVLPRPQTKLFVFLMFLETLLGF
;
A
#
# COMPACT_ATOMS: atom_id res chain seq x y z
N MET A 1 0.27 0.44 -20.11
CA MET A 1 0.57 0.85 -18.71
C MET A 1 0.71 -0.31 -17.71
N LYS A 2 0.36 -1.55 -18.07
CA LYS A 2 0.40 -2.72 -17.16
C LYS A 2 1.74 -2.94 -16.45
N ILE A 3 2.87 -2.73 -17.14
CA ILE A 3 4.22 -2.82 -16.55
C ILE A 3 4.42 -1.77 -15.46
N VAL A 4 4.00 -0.52 -15.70
CA VAL A 4 4.11 0.56 -14.71
C VAL A 4 3.26 0.25 -13.49
N TYR A 5 2.03 -0.25 -13.70
CA TYR A 5 1.15 -0.67 -12.60
C TYR A 5 1.76 -1.80 -11.78
N LEU A 6 2.35 -2.80 -12.44
CA LEU A 6 3.09 -3.88 -11.79
C LEU A 6 4.26 -3.34 -10.96
N ILE A 7 5.07 -2.45 -11.52
CA ILE A 7 6.20 -1.85 -10.81
C ILE A 7 5.71 -1.09 -9.57
N VAL A 8 4.65 -0.29 -9.70
CA VAL A 8 4.07 0.47 -8.57
C VAL A 8 3.59 -0.48 -7.46
N ALA A 9 2.84 -1.52 -7.80
CA ALA A 9 2.37 -2.51 -6.82
C ALA A 9 3.55 -3.21 -6.11
N LEU A 10 4.61 -3.57 -6.86
CA LEU A 10 5.81 -4.17 -6.28
C LEU A 10 6.57 -3.19 -5.37
N MET A 11 6.61 -1.90 -5.70
CA MET A 11 7.22 -0.86 -4.84
C MET A 11 6.43 -0.68 -3.54
N ILE A 12 5.09 -0.70 -3.59
CA ILE A 12 4.24 -0.65 -2.39
C ILE A 12 4.46 -1.89 -1.52
N MET A 13 4.52 -3.07 -2.13
CA MET A 13 4.81 -4.32 -1.43
C MET A 13 6.18 -4.27 -0.74
N LEU A 14 7.21 -3.81 -1.45
CA LEU A 14 8.56 -3.64 -0.91
C LEU A 14 8.58 -2.66 0.26
N LEU A 15 7.87 -1.54 0.16
CA LEU A 15 7.75 -0.56 1.25
C LEU A 15 7.12 -1.18 2.51
N GLY A 16 6.12 -2.05 2.32
CA GLY A 16 5.51 -2.83 3.39
C GLY A 16 6.48 -3.82 4.05
N PHE A 17 7.24 -4.58 3.27
CA PHE A 17 8.29 -5.46 3.79
C PHE A 17 9.35 -4.69 4.58
N ILE A 18 9.80 -3.55 4.06
CA ILE A 18 10.77 -2.69 4.74
C ILE A 18 10.21 -2.21 6.09
N HIS A 19 8.93 -1.81 6.17
CA HIS A 19 8.29 -1.44 7.44
C HIS A 19 8.33 -2.59 8.45
N ILE A 20 7.91 -3.79 8.06
CA ILE A 20 7.87 -4.93 8.99
C ILE A 20 9.29 -5.33 9.43
N CYS A 21 10.24 -5.44 8.50
CA CYS A 21 11.60 -5.89 8.79
C CYS A 21 12.40 -4.88 9.64
N ILE A 22 12.16 -3.58 9.49
CA ILE A 22 12.83 -2.54 10.27
C ILE A 22 12.18 -2.36 11.64
N ALA A 23 10.89 -2.72 11.81
CA ALA A 23 10.15 -2.58 13.07
C ALA A 23 10.92 -3.03 14.32
N PRO A 24 11.53 -4.23 14.41
CA PRO A 24 12.24 -4.68 15.62
C PRO A 24 13.53 -3.88 15.89
N ARG A 25 14.08 -3.19 14.88
CA ARG A 25 15.26 -2.32 15.06
C ARG A 25 14.86 -0.95 15.60
N ILE A 26 13.70 -0.43 15.20
CA ILE A 26 13.19 0.87 15.66
C ILE A 26 12.52 0.73 17.03
N HIS A 27 11.72 -0.31 17.21
CA HIS A 27 10.93 -0.54 18.42
C HIS A 27 11.50 -1.74 19.19
N LYS A 28 12.16 -1.46 20.31
CA LYS A 28 12.82 -2.47 21.15
C LYS A 28 11.84 -3.35 21.95
N SER A 29 10.58 -2.93 22.05
CA SER A 29 9.51 -3.63 22.73
C SER A 29 8.22 -3.54 21.93
N MET A 30 7.29 -4.45 22.19
CA MET A 30 5.99 -4.46 21.56
C MET A 30 5.09 -3.38 22.20
N THR A 31 5.14 -2.18 21.63
CA THR A 31 4.32 -1.03 22.04
C THR A 31 3.15 -0.81 21.07
N GLN A 32 2.23 0.06 21.44
CA GLN A 32 1.16 0.47 20.53
C GLN A 32 1.71 1.05 19.22
N GLU A 33 2.79 1.83 19.28
CA GLU A 33 3.45 2.40 18.11
C GLU A 33 4.07 1.31 17.22
N SER A 34 4.72 0.31 17.82
CA SER A 34 5.32 -0.77 17.05
C SER A 34 4.26 -1.62 16.35
N MET A 35 3.12 -1.87 17.02
CA MET A 35 1.98 -2.56 16.43
C MET A 35 1.40 -1.77 15.25
N TRP A 36 1.26 -0.45 15.39
CA TRP A 36 0.83 0.43 14.30
C TRP A 36 1.81 0.44 13.12
N PHE A 37 3.11 0.41 13.41
CA PHE A 37 4.14 0.38 12.37
C PHE A 37 4.10 -0.91 11.56
N VAL A 38 3.99 -2.06 12.24
CA VAL A 38 3.89 -3.38 11.61
C VAL A 38 2.55 -3.55 10.87
N SER A 39 1.43 -3.14 11.47
CA SER A 39 0.11 -3.23 10.83
C SER A 39 0.01 -2.36 9.58
N GLY A 40 0.64 -1.17 9.60
CA GLY A 40 0.82 -0.35 8.40
C GLY A 40 1.54 -1.11 7.30
N GLY A 41 2.66 -1.77 7.61
CA GLY A 41 3.38 -2.62 6.65
C GLY A 41 2.54 -3.77 6.09
N LEU A 42 1.75 -4.46 6.94
CA LEU A 42 0.84 -5.52 6.51
C LEU A 42 -0.28 -5.01 5.61
N ALA A 43 -0.81 -3.81 5.87
CA ALA A 43 -1.81 -3.16 5.04
C ALA A 43 -1.26 -2.86 3.64
N LEU A 44 -0.02 -2.36 3.55
CA LEU A 44 0.66 -2.13 2.27
C LEU A 44 0.82 -3.42 1.46
N ILE A 45 1.28 -4.50 2.10
CA ILE A 45 1.45 -5.80 1.45
C ILE A 45 0.09 -6.34 0.97
N SER A 46 -0.94 -6.26 1.81
CA SER A 46 -2.30 -6.71 1.46
C SER A 46 -2.84 -5.94 0.25
N ASN A 47 -2.71 -4.61 0.25
CA ASN A 47 -3.10 -3.76 -0.86
C ASN A 47 -2.36 -4.14 -2.16
N ALA A 48 -1.04 -4.31 -2.09
CA ALA A 48 -0.25 -4.70 -3.25
C ALA A 48 -0.63 -6.08 -3.78
N ILE A 49 -0.91 -7.07 -2.91
CA ILE A 49 -1.35 -8.41 -3.33
C ILE A 49 -2.64 -8.34 -4.14
N ILE A 50 -3.64 -7.57 -3.69
CA ILE A 50 -4.92 -7.41 -4.41
C ILE A 50 -4.65 -6.83 -5.81
N ASN A 51 -3.83 -5.80 -5.91
CA ASN A 51 -3.46 -5.18 -7.19
C ASN A 51 -2.68 -6.15 -8.09
N LEU A 52 -1.74 -6.92 -7.56
CA LEU A 52 -0.99 -7.94 -8.30
C LEU A 52 -1.91 -9.05 -8.85
N VAL A 53 -2.91 -9.47 -8.08
CA VAL A 53 -3.93 -10.43 -8.53
C VAL A 53 -4.73 -9.84 -9.69
N MET A 54 -5.19 -8.59 -9.58
CA MET A 54 -5.91 -7.91 -10.66
C MET A 54 -5.08 -7.78 -11.94
N ILE A 55 -3.79 -7.48 -11.82
CA ILE A 55 -2.86 -7.39 -12.95
C ILE A 55 -2.69 -8.75 -13.64
N ASN A 56 -2.48 -9.82 -12.88
CA ASN A 56 -2.06 -11.10 -13.44
C ASN A 56 -3.21 -12.01 -13.85
N VAL A 57 -4.32 -12.01 -13.10
CA VAL A 57 -5.38 -13.02 -13.27
C VAL A 57 -6.44 -12.61 -14.31
N LYS A 58 -6.41 -11.38 -14.84
CA LYS A 58 -7.46 -10.86 -15.76
C LYS A 58 -8.86 -11.28 -15.27
N LEU A 59 -9.16 -11.02 -14.01
CA LEU A 59 -10.47 -11.32 -13.43
C LEU A 59 -11.52 -10.51 -14.21
N GLU A 60 -12.33 -11.19 -15.03
CA GLU A 60 -13.42 -10.59 -15.80
C GLU A 60 -14.62 -10.22 -14.91
N SER A 61 -14.62 -10.62 -13.63
CA SER A 61 -15.72 -10.28 -12.72
C SER A 61 -15.65 -8.81 -12.31
N SER A 62 -16.65 -8.04 -12.73
CA SER A 62 -16.80 -6.61 -12.41
C SER A 62 -16.69 -6.35 -10.90
N SER A 63 -17.19 -7.28 -10.07
CA SER A 63 -17.16 -7.16 -8.61
C SER A 63 -15.74 -7.08 -8.04
N MET A 64 -14.80 -7.90 -8.53
CA MET A 64 -13.40 -7.86 -8.03
C MET A 64 -12.69 -6.58 -8.46
N LYS A 65 -13.00 -6.07 -9.66
CA LYS A 65 -12.49 -4.77 -10.12
C LYS A 65 -12.95 -3.64 -9.18
N TYR A 66 -14.23 -3.60 -8.83
CA TYR A 66 -14.76 -2.58 -7.91
C TYR A 66 -14.20 -2.70 -6.50
N LEU A 67 -13.99 -3.92 -5.99
CA LEU A 67 -13.35 -4.12 -4.69
C LEU A 67 -11.91 -3.64 -4.67
N CYS A 68 -11.13 -3.95 -5.71
CA CYS A 68 -9.75 -3.46 -5.85
C CYS A 68 -9.71 -1.94 -5.94
N GLN A 69 -10.56 -1.34 -6.77
CA GLN A 69 -10.64 0.13 -6.91
C GLN A 69 -11.07 0.80 -5.61
N GLY A 70 -12.08 0.25 -4.93
CA GLY A 70 -12.52 0.74 -3.63
C GLY A 70 -11.40 0.68 -2.59
N ASN A 71 -10.67 -0.44 -2.53
CA ASN A 71 -9.51 -0.57 -1.66
C ASN A 71 -8.40 0.45 -1.99
N ASN A 72 -8.09 0.67 -3.27
CA ASN A 72 -7.09 1.65 -3.69
C ASN A 72 -7.50 3.08 -3.29
N VAL A 73 -8.75 3.46 -3.51
CA VAL A 73 -9.29 4.77 -3.12
C VAL A 73 -9.25 4.96 -1.61
N LEU A 74 -9.70 3.96 -0.83
CA LEU A 74 -9.65 4.03 0.64
C LEU A 74 -8.21 4.16 1.14
N THR A 75 -7.29 3.40 0.56
CA THR A 75 -5.87 3.42 0.92
C THR A 75 -5.22 4.76 0.52
N LEU A 76 -5.61 5.34 -0.62
CA LEU A 76 -5.19 6.68 -1.04
C LEU A 76 -5.69 7.74 -0.04
N ILE A 77 -6.97 7.72 0.32
CA ILE A 77 -7.54 8.64 1.33
C ILE A 77 -6.79 8.50 2.66
N PHE A 78 -6.55 7.27 3.11
CA PHE A 78 -5.77 7.00 4.32
C PHE A 78 -4.35 7.56 4.20
N SER A 79 -3.67 7.37 3.07
CA SER A 79 -2.32 7.90 2.84
C SER A 79 -2.28 9.44 2.89
N LEU A 80 -3.31 10.10 2.34
CA LEU A 80 -3.45 11.56 2.35
C LEU A 80 -3.66 12.11 3.76
N ILE A 81 -4.45 11.41 4.60
CA ILE A 81 -4.59 11.76 6.02
C ILE A 81 -3.27 11.52 6.74
N LEU A 82 -2.63 10.38 6.50
CA LEU A 82 -1.40 9.99 7.17
C LEU A 82 -0.25 10.97 6.90
N VAL A 83 -0.08 11.45 5.66
CA VAL A 83 0.99 12.42 5.34
C VAL A 83 0.78 13.77 6.02
N ARG A 84 -0.46 14.13 6.34
CA ARG A 84 -0.78 15.37 7.08
C ARG A 84 -0.45 15.24 8.56
N VAL A 85 -0.73 14.08 9.16
CA VAL A 85 -0.47 13.81 10.58
C VAL A 85 1.01 13.50 10.82
N LEU A 86 1.66 12.77 9.92
CA LEU A 86 3.04 12.32 10.03
C LEU A 86 3.82 12.62 8.73
N PRO A 87 4.26 13.87 8.50
CA PRO A 87 4.87 14.31 7.25
C PRO A 87 6.34 13.86 7.11
N ARG A 88 6.56 12.55 6.99
CA ARG A 88 7.88 11.94 6.77
C ARG A 88 8.12 11.62 5.30
N PRO A 89 9.38 11.49 4.84
CA PRO A 89 9.68 11.11 3.46
C PRO A 89 8.96 9.84 3.01
N GLN A 90 8.89 8.82 3.89
CA GLN A 90 8.20 7.56 3.60
C GLN A 90 6.68 7.71 3.38
N THR A 91 6.00 8.61 4.10
CA THR A 91 4.55 8.83 3.94
C THR A 91 4.25 9.63 2.68
N LYS A 92 5.13 10.58 2.29
CA LYS A 92 5.07 11.27 1.00
C LYS A 92 5.24 10.30 -0.17
N LEU A 93 6.25 9.41 -0.08
CA LEU A 93 6.46 8.37 -1.08
C LEU A 93 5.25 7.45 -1.18
N PHE A 94 4.69 7.04 -0.04
CA PHE A 94 3.49 6.20 -0.01
C PHE A 94 2.30 6.87 -0.71
N VAL A 95 2.01 8.14 -0.43
CA VAL A 95 0.94 8.89 -1.12
C VAL A 95 1.16 8.92 -2.64
N PHE A 96 2.39 9.19 -3.07
CA PHE A 96 2.73 9.21 -4.49
C PHE A 96 2.48 7.85 -5.15
N LEU A 97 2.94 6.76 -4.52
CA LEU A 97 2.72 5.41 -5.03
C LEU A 97 1.23 5.05 -5.06
N MET A 98 0.46 5.39 -4.02
CA MET A 98 -0.98 5.13 -3.98
C MET A 98 -1.75 5.93 -5.03
N PHE A 99 -1.34 7.18 -5.29
CA PHE A 99 -1.94 7.99 -6.35
C PHE A 99 -1.73 7.33 -7.71
N LEU A 100 -0.51 6.88 -8.00
CA LEU A 100 -0.21 6.15 -9.23
C LEU A 100 -0.97 4.83 -9.32
N GLU A 101 -0.98 4.03 -8.25
CA GLU A 101 -1.66 2.73 -8.25
C GLU A 101 -3.17 2.88 -8.45
N THR A 102 -3.77 3.88 -7.80
CA THR A 102 -5.19 4.21 -7.97
C THR A 102 -5.47 4.61 -9.41
N LEU A 103 -4.71 5.56 -9.97
CA LEU A 103 -4.88 6.03 -11.34
C LEU A 103 -4.73 4.89 -12.37
N LEU A 104 -3.77 3.97 -12.15
CA LEU A 104 -3.49 2.85 -13.05
C LEU A 104 -4.47 1.68 -12.92
N GLY A 105 -5.16 1.57 -11.77
CA GLY A 105 -6.16 0.54 -11.48
C GLY A 105 -7.58 0.88 -11.96
N PHE A 106 -7.82 2.10 -12.45
CA PHE A 106 -9.07 2.50 -13.10
C PHE A 106 -9.11 2.06 -14.57
#